data_AF-E3K4L3-F1
#
_entry.id   AF-E3K4L3-F1
#
_cell.length_a   1.000
_cell.length_b   1.000
_cell.length_c   1.000
_cell.angle_alpha   90.00
_cell.angle_beta   90.00
_cell.angle_gamma   90.00
#
_symmetry.space_group_name_H-M   'P 1'
#
loop_
_entity.id
_entity.type
_entity.pdbx_description
1 polymer ?
#
loop_
_entity_poly.entity_id
_entity_poly.type
_entity_poly.pdbx_seq_one_letter_code
_entity_poly.pdbx_strand_id
1 'polypeptide(L)'
;MYKLGFSRQEYQKSQYFDGHERPDVVLSRKKYVDDYLLLRQRSRKYGGENFEISTEIDPEILVHMKETIFIFHDKSTIHAKERPSKTWLLPGTSELRSKSSGRLVLSKDELEKLKTNNSNNRLESEDAATIIYPGSTGDKWWDMEQLCHQVSQKAIPIFESLHPNAQGVFVFDCSSAHGAFSPSALRVQKMNLGHGGKQARLRDTVIPSDDPLIPLHLCGQPQTLSYNDSHPDPERAVQQKGVKAVLKERGLWQHYTCQSQESGKPALTLSCKTCTTSNIWKDAISRAEQLIQQAEDCGYFLSNAQSMSEIAETEAAINQESEESTLDQVPNNAGSMCCWSRILSLQSDFANKRPLLQTIIED
;
A
#
# COMPACT_ATOMS: atom_id res chain seq x y z
N MET A 1 -35.52 -19.30 15.83
CA MET A 1 -34.09 -19.15 16.17
C MET A 1 -33.43 -20.51 16.41
N TYR A 2 -33.59 -21.17 17.56
CA TYR A 2 -32.97 -22.49 17.81
C TYR A 2 -33.31 -23.59 16.78
N LYS A 3 -34.56 -23.68 16.31
CA LYS A 3 -34.96 -24.63 15.25
C LYS A 3 -34.37 -24.31 13.87
N LEU A 4 -33.81 -23.11 13.67
CA LEU A 4 -33.12 -22.67 12.46
C LEU A 4 -31.58 -22.78 12.61
N GLY A 5 -31.09 -23.43 13.68
CA GLY A 5 -29.65 -23.58 13.95
C GLY A 5 -29.01 -22.45 14.76
N PHE A 6 -29.72 -21.36 15.04
CA PHE A 6 -29.18 -20.23 15.81
C PHE A 6 -29.16 -20.54 17.31
N SER A 7 -27.98 -20.44 17.93
CA SER A 7 -27.81 -20.52 19.39
C SER A 7 -27.50 -19.14 19.98
N ARG A 8 -27.83 -18.94 21.27
CA ARG A 8 -27.48 -17.69 21.96
C ARG A 8 -25.96 -17.67 22.20
N GLN A 9 -25.27 -16.73 21.57
CA GLN A 9 -23.84 -16.50 21.78
C GLN A 9 -23.61 -15.12 22.39
N GLU A 10 -22.59 -15.00 23.24
CA GLU A 10 -22.06 -13.69 23.61
C GLU A 10 -21.26 -13.14 22.43
N TYR A 11 -21.48 -11.87 22.08
CA TYR A 11 -20.71 -11.22 21.03
C TYR A 11 -19.25 -11.12 21.48
N GLN A 12 -18.40 -11.95 20.90
CA GLN A 12 -16.95 -11.86 21.02
C GLN A 12 -16.42 -11.34 19.69
N LYS A 13 -15.49 -10.38 19.72
CA LYS A 13 -14.77 -9.99 18.51
C LYS A 13 -14.10 -11.24 17.96
N SER A 14 -14.47 -11.64 16.75
CA SER A 14 -13.83 -12.78 16.08
C SER A 14 -12.36 -12.49 15.84
N GLN A 15 -11.58 -13.56 15.63
CA GLN A 15 -10.18 -13.45 15.32
C GLN A 15 -10.01 -12.81 13.94
N TYR A 16 -9.20 -11.76 13.85
CA TYR A 16 -8.85 -11.16 12.56
C TYR A 16 -7.89 -12.11 11.83
N PHE A 17 -8.33 -12.67 10.71
CA PHE A 17 -7.48 -13.42 9.79
C PHE A 17 -6.77 -12.41 8.88
N ASP A 18 -5.53 -12.08 9.20
CA ASP A 18 -4.68 -11.14 8.45
C ASP A 18 -4.12 -11.73 7.14
N GLY A 19 -4.35 -13.02 6.88
CA GLY A 19 -3.88 -13.71 5.69
C GLY A 19 -2.36 -13.93 5.65
N HIS A 20 -1.66 -13.87 6.79
CA HIS A 20 -0.19 -13.99 6.82
C HIS A 20 0.35 -15.34 6.32
N GLU A 21 -0.48 -16.37 6.28
CA GLU A 21 -0.16 -17.71 5.79
C GLU A 21 -0.28 -17.87 4.27
N ARG A 22 -0.85 -16.88 3.57
CA ARG A 22 -1.03 -16.95 2.12
C ARG A 22 0.32 -17.18 1.42
N PRO A 23 0.39 -18.02 0.37
CA PRO A 23 1.65 -18.35 -0.30
C PRO A 23 2.41 -17.11 -0.79
N ASP A 24 1.72 -16.11 -1.34
CA ASP A 24 2.33 -14.87 -1.81
C ASP A 24 2.86 -14.01 -0.66
N VAL A 25 2.16 -13.96 0.48
CA VAL A 25 2.61 -13.24 1.69
C VAL A 25 3.83 -13.92 2.31
N VAL A 26 3.84 -15.25 2.40
CA VAL A 26 4.97 -16.03 2.91
C VAL A 26 6.22 -15.82 2.04
N LEU A 27 6.06 -15.83 0.71
CA LEU A 27 7.16 -15.53 -0.22
C LEU A 27 7.70 -14.12 -0.01
N SER A 28 6.82 -13.12 0.12
CA SER A 28 7.20 -11.73 0.39
C SER A 28 7.97 -11.58 1.71
N ARG A 29 7.51 -12.25 2.79
CA ARG A 29 8.18 -12.21 4.10
C ARG A 29 9.56 -12.85 4.08
N LYS A 30 9.74 -13.97 3.38
CA LYS A 30 11.06 -14.59 3.21
C LYS A 30 12.04 -13.64 2.53
N LYS A 31 11.61 -13.03 1.41
CA LYS A 31 12.40 -12.02 0.72
C LYS A 31 12.77 -10.85 1.64
N TYR A 32 11.81 -10.33 2.40
CA TYR A 32 12.07 -9.27 3.37
C TYR A 32 13.14 -9.66 4.40
N VAL A 33 13.08 -10.88 4.95
CA VAL A 33 14.08 -11.37 5.92
C VAL A 33 15.45 -11.46 5.26
N ASP A 34 15.54 -11.98 4.03
CA ASP A 34 16.80 -12.09 3.30
C ASP A 34 17.41 -10.70 3.03
N ASP A 35 16.61 -9.76 2.53
CA ASP A 35 17.02 -8.37 2.28
C ASP A 35 17.43 -7.68 3.60
N TYR A 36 16.65 -7.86 4.67
CA TYR A 36 16.95 -7.33 5.99
C TYR A 36 18.28 -7.86 6.54
N LEU A 37 18.52 -9.17 6.44
CA LEU A 37 19.75 -9.80 6.93
C LEU A 37 20.97 -9.30 6.15
N LEU A 38 20.85 -9.15 4.83
CA LEU A 38 21.92 -8.61 3.98
C LEU A 38 22.28 -7.17 4.37
N LEU A 39 21.28 -6.32 4.59
CA LEU A 39 21.50 -4.95 5.07
C LEU A 39 22.07 -4.97 6.49
N ARG A 40 21.58 -5.83 7.37
CA ARG A 40 21.99 -5.93 8.77
C ARG A 40 23.44 -6.36 8.97
N GLN A 41 24.07 -7.03 7.98
CA GLN A 41 25.51 -7.34 8.00
C GLN A 41 26.38 -6.08 8.08
N ARG A 42 25.90 -4.96 7.53
CA ARG A 42 26.61 -3.67 7.46
C ARG A 42 26.20 -2.72 8.57
N SER A 43 25.50 -3.21 9.58
CA SER A 43 24.92 -2.39 10.65
C SER A 43 25.52 -2.76 11.99
N ARG A 44 25.82 -1.76 12.81
CA ARG A 44 26.26 -2.00 14.20
C ARG A 44 25.19 -2.75 14.98
N LYS A 45 25.64 -3.78 15.70
CA LYS A 45 24.81 -4.56 16.63
C LYS A 45 25.21 -4.15 18.04
N TYR A 46 24.21 -3.92 18.87
CA TYR A 46 24.40 -3.58 20.27
C TYR A 46 23.97 -4.75 21.14
N GLY A 47 24.77 -5.09 22.14
CA GLY A 47 24.55 -6.20 23.06
C GLY A 47 24.88 -5.81 24.51
N GLY A 48 24.80 -6.80 25.41
CA GLY A 48 24.81 -6.57 26.86
C GLY A 48 23.40 -6.27 27.38
N GLU A 49 23.26 -6.15 28.71
CA GLU A 49 21.96 -5.93 29.35
C GLU A 49 21.34 -4.56 29.00
N ASN A 50 22.19 -3.55 28.74
CA ASN A 50 21.78 -2.18 28.43
C ASN A 50 22.27 -1.68 27.06
N PHE A 51 22.57 -2.58 26.10
CA PHE A 51 23.08 -2.22 24.76
C PHE A 51 24.44 -1.48 24.73
N GLU A 52 25.24 -1.62 25.78
CA GLU A 52 26.54 -0.95 25.93
C GLU A 52 27.64 -1.50 25.00
N ILE A 53 27.49 -2.75 24.53
CA ILE A 53 28.51 -3.43 23.72
C ILE A 53 28.17 -3.25 22.25
N SER A 54 28.93 -2.42 21.52
CA SER A 54 28.82 -2.34 20.07
C SER A 54 29.74 -3.37 19.40
N THR A 55 29.18 -4.21 18.54
CA THR A 55 29.97 -5.09 17.66
C THR A 55 30.53 -4.26 16.51
N GLU A 56 31.84 -4.27 16.33
CA GLU A 56 32.48 -3.65 15.17
C GLU A 56 32.04 -4.34 13.88
N ILE A 57 31.79 -3.56 12.84
CA ILE A 57 31.50 -4.07 11.51
C ILE A 57 32.84 -4.45 10.88
N ASP A 58 32.87 -5.60 10.22
CA ASP A 58 34.05 -6.04 9.48
C ASP A 58 34.48 -4.95 8.47
N PRO A 59 35.70 -4.40 8.60
CA PRO A 59 36.21 -3.38 7.71
C PRO A 59 36.20 -3.81 6.23
N GLU A 60 36.38 -5.10 5.94
CA GLU A 60 36.37 -5.64 4.56
C GLU A 60 35.01 -5.44 3.88
N ILE A 61 33.92 -5.52 4.65
CA ILE A 61 32.56 -5.32 4.15
C ILE A 61 32.30 -3.83 3.82
N LEU A 62 32.97 -2.91 4.52
CA LEU A 62 32.78 -1.46 4.39
C LEU A 62 33.69 -0.81 3.34
N VAL A 63 34.68 -1.52 2.78
CA VAL A 63 35.64 -0.95 1.80
C VAL A 63 34.94 -0.32 0.58
N HIS A 64 33.78 -0.86 0.19
CA HIS A 64 33.01 -0.39 -0.97
C HIS A 64 31.57 0.02 -0.62
N MET A 65 31.18 -0.04 0.65
CA MET A 65 29.80 0.18 1.07
C MET A 65 29.74 1.02 2.35
N LYS A 66 28.68 1.83 2.48
CA LYS A 66 28.42 2.59 3.71
C LYS A 66 27.84 1.69 4.79
N GLU A 67 28.13 2.03 6.05
CA GLU A 67 27.44 1.47 7.21
C GLU A 67 25.93 1.74 7.07
N THR A 68 25.10 0.74 7.36
CA THR A 68 23.64 0.88 7.33
C THR A 68 23.09 1.15 8.72
N ILE A 69 22.20 2.13 8.80
CA ILE A 69 21.49 2.49 10.03
C ILE A 69 20.00 2.33 9.77
N PHE A 70 19.33 1.54 10.61
CA PHE A 70 17.91 1.26 10.48
C PHE A 70 17.10 2.31 11.23
N ILE A 71 16.11 2.88 10.55
CA ILE A 71 15.14 3.81 11.10
C ILE A 71 13.77 3.14 11.01
N PHE A 72 13.26 2.67 12.15
CA PHE A 72 11.94 2.09 12.22
C PHE A 72 10.90 3.18 12.45
N HIS A 73 9.83 3.13 11.67
CA HIS A 73 8.73 4.08 11.77
C HIS A 73 7.43 3.33 12.03
N ASP A 74 6.72 3.77 13.07
CA ASP A 74 5.40 3.26 13.41
C ASP A 74 4.48 4.39 13.91
N LYS A 75 3.19 4.06 14.04
CA LYS A 75 2.13 4.95 14.52
C LYS A 75 1.54 4.36 15.79
N SER A 76 1.63 5.12 16.87
CA SER A 76 0.98 4.79 18.12
C SER A 76 -0.22 5.67 18.36
N THR A 77 -1.28 5.07 18.89
CA THR A 77 -2.51 5.77 19.23
C THR A 77 -2.68 5.77 20.74
N ILE A 78 -2.86 6.94 21.33
CA ILE A 78 -3.06 7.11 22.77
C ILE A 78 -4.34 7.88 22.99
N HIS A 79 -5.19 7.38 23.88
CA HIS A 79 -6.38 8.12 24.29
C HIS A 79 -6.07 9.06 25.46
N ALA A 80 -6.55 10.31 25.40
CA ALA A 80 -6.30 11.31 26.47
C ALA A 80 -6.82 10.87 27.86
N LYS A 81 -7.77 9.92 27.91
CA LYS A 81 -8.29 9.33 29.15
C LYS A 81 -8.10 7.81 29.16
N GLU A 82 -7.08 7.30 28.46
CA GLU A 82 -6.73 5.89 28.52
C GLU A 82 -6.43 5.47 29.95
N ARG A 83 -7.02 4.37 30.39
CA ARG A 83 -6.82 3.82 31.73
C ARG A 83 -6.82 2.30 31.70
N PRO A 84 -6.14 1.66 32.66
CA PRO A 84 -6.21 0.21 32.81
C PRO A 84 -7.64 -0.31 32.93
N SER A 85 -7.91 -1.43 32.24
CA SER A 85 -9.21 -2.11 32.31
C SER A 85 -9.50 -2.66 33.71
N LYS A 86 -8.45 -3.02 34.45
CA LYS A 86 -8.50 -3.53 35.82
C LYS A 86 -7.93 -2.50 36.79
N THR A 87 -8.58 -2.31 37.93
CA THR A 87 -8.12 -1.46 39.03
C THR A 87 -8.31 -2.19 40.34
N TRP A 88 -7.48 -1.90 41.33
CA TRP A 88 -7.60 -2.45 42.68
C TRP A 88 -8.43 -1.48 43.52
N LEU A 89 -9.60 -1.91 43.95
CA LEU A 89 -10.53 -1.13 44.77
C LEU A 89 -10.80 -1.86 46.07
N LEU A 90 -11.00 -1.09 47.15
CA LEU A 90 -11.42 -1.65 48.43
C LEU A 90 -12.85 -2.20 48.32
N PRO A 91 -13.22 -3.25 49.09
CA PRO A 91 -14.58 -3.78 49.09
C PRO A 91 -15.63 -2.68 49.34
N GLY A 92 -16.64 -2.59 48.47
CA GLY A 92 -17.70 -1.58 48.55
C GLY A 92 -17.36 -0.22 47.92
N THR A 93 -16.16 -0.04 47.36
CA THR A 93 -15.79 1.19 46.63
C THR A 93 -15.99 1.03 45.12
N SER A 94 -16.47 2.09 44.49
CA SER A 94 -16.65 2.19 43.05
C SER A 94 -16.00 3.48 42.55
N GLU A 95 -15.19 3.39 41.51
CA GLU A 95 -14.61 4.56 40.85
C GLU A 95 -15.54 5.03 39.72
N LEU A 96 -15.97 6.29 39.76
CA LEU A 96 -16.72 6.89 38.65
C LEU A 96 -15.79 7.17 37.47
N ARG A 97 -16.06 6.54 36.32
CA ARG A 97 -15.30 6.71 35.09
C ARG A 97 -16.05 7.57 34.08
N SER A 98 -15.33 8.40 33.33
CA SER A 98 -15.94 9.09 32.19
C SER A 98 -16.32 8.07 31.13
N LYS A 99 -17.51 8.23 30.53
CA LYS A 99 -18.01 7.33 29.48
C LYS A 99 -17.20 7.38 28.18
N SER A 100 -16.46 8.45 27.92
CA SER A 100 -15.61 8.59 26.73
C SER A 100 -14.13 8.40 27.07
N SER A 101 -13.39 7.76 26.17
CA SER A 101 -11.92 7.62 26.21
C SER A 101 -11.18 8.95 26.00
N GLY A 102 -11.91 10.06 25.78
CA GLY A 102 -11.32 11.35 25.46
C GLY A 102 -10.80 11.44 24.03
N ARG A 103 -10.07 12.51 23.74
CA ARG A 103 -9.50 12.79 22.41
C ARG A 103 -8.41 11.76 22.08
N LEU A 104 -8.32 11.39 20.80
CA LEU A 104 -7.26 10.54 20.28
C LEU A 104 -6.00 11.38 20.02
N VAL A 105 -4.84 10.84 20.37
CA VAL A 105 -3.54 11.42 20.09
C VAL A 105 -2.75 10.37 19.32
N LEU A 106 -2.35 10.69 18.09
CA LEU A 106 -1.45 9.83 17.34
C LEU A 106 -0.04 10.35 17.55
N SER A 107 0.80 9.56 18.22
CA SER A 107 2.24 9.79 18.33
C SER A 107 2.94 8.96 17.26
N LYS A 108 4.07 9.45 16.76
CA LYS A 108 4.99 8.64 15.96
C LYS A 108 6.32 8.61 16.65
N ASP A 109 6.89 7.43 16.70
CA ASP A 109 7.99 7.15 17.61
C ASP A 109 9.17 8.09 17.41
N GLU A 110 9.74 8.41 18.56
CA GLU A 110 10.87 9.28 18.82
C GLU A 110 12.09 8.73 18.08
N LEU A 111 12.61 9.48 17.10
CA LEU A 111 14.05 9.42 16.86
C LEU A 111 14.66 10.10 18.08
N GLU A 112 15.38 9.34 18.93
CA GLU A 112 15.88 9.84 20.21
C GLU A 112 16.48 11.25 20.06
N LYS A 113 16.12 12.13 21.00
CA LYS A 113 16.70 13.47 21.17
C LYS A 113 18.21 13.40 21.36
N LEU A 114 18.96 13.32 20.27
CA LEU A 114 20.39 13.53 20.28
C LEU A 114 20.66 15.01 20.00
N LYS A 115 20.79 15.77 21.09
CA LYS A 115 21.28 17.15 21.07
C LYS A 115 22.65 17.17 20.39
N THR A 116 22.67 17.49 19.11
CA THR A 116 23.92 17.69 18.39
C THR A 116 24.31 19.16 18.54
N ASN A 117 25.15 19.45 19.52
CA ASN A 117 25.89 20.71 19.58
C ASN A 117 26.92 20.71 18.43
N ASN A 118 26.47 20.96 17.19
CA ASN A 118 27.24 21.52 16.06
C ASN A 118 26.60 21.11 14.73
N SER A 119 25.87 22.03 14.11
CA SER A 119 26.04 22.35 12.68
C SER A 119 25.30 23.64 12.34
N ASN A 120 25.88 24.43 11.42
CA ASN A 120 25.37 25.72 10.96
C ASN A 120 24.12 25.61 10.06
N ASN A 121 23.45 24.45 10.02
CA ASN A 121 22.20 24.25 9.29
C ASN A 121 21.07 24.14 10.30
N ARG A 122 20.20 25.16 10.32
CA ARG A 122 19.02 25.19 11.18
C ARG A 122 18.03 24.12 10.68
N LEU A 123 18.03 22.94 11.29
CA LEU A 123 16.99 21.93 11.08
C LEU A 123 15.62 22.53 11.47
N GLU A 124 14.57 22.19 10.73
CA GLU A 124 13.20 22.63 11.07
C GLU A 124 12.75 22.07 12.42
N SER A 125 13.23 20.87 12.77
CA SER A 125 12.97 20.21 14.04
C SER A 125 14.15 19.34 14.46
N GLU A 126 14.35 19.23 15.77
CA GLU A 126 15.28 18.27 16.38
C GLU A 126 14.66 16.87 16.54
N ASP A 127 13.34 16.75 16.30
CA ASP A 127 12.59 15.52 16.48
C ASP A 127 11.75 15.23 15.22
N ALA A 128 11.88 14.01 14.71
CA ALA A 128 11.11 13.55 13.57
C ALA A 128 9.66 13.21 13.93
N ALA A 129 9.34 13.02 15.22
CA ALA A 129 8.00 12.71 15.69
C ALA A 129 7.00 13.82 15.29
N THR A 130 5.80 13.39 14.91
CA THR A 130 4.69 14.28 14.60
C THR A 130 3.45 13.78 15.32
N ILE A 131 2.94 14.62 16.21
CA ILE A 131 1.72 14.38 16.98
C ILE A 131 0.55 15.01 16.24
N ILE A 132 -0.52 14.25 16.02
CA ILE A 132 -1.79 14.78 15.50
C ILE A 132 -2.95 14.46 16.44
N TYR A 133 -3.98 15.31 16.40
CA TYR A 133 -5.17 15.24 17.23
C TYR A 133 -6.43 15.02 16.38
N PRO A 134 -6.62 13.81 15.82
CA PRO A 134 -7.72 13.57 14.89
C PRO A 134 -9.08 13.65 15.58
N GLY A 135 -10.07 14.20 14.87
CA GLY A 135 -11.45 14.30 15.33
C GLY A 135 -12.27 15.29 14.50
N SER A 136 -13.60 15.30 14.70
CA SER A 136 -14.52 16.18 13.96
C SER A 136 -14.23 17.68 14.12
N THR A 137 -13.54 18.06 15.19
CA THR A 137 -13.08 19.44 15.47
C THR A 137 -11.55 19.54 15.56
N GLY A 138 -10.83 18.49 15.16
CA GLY A 138 -9.38 18.38 15.28
C GLY A 138 -8.69 18.28 13.92
N ASP A 139 -7.50 17.69 13.93
CA ASP A 139 -6.71 17.48 12.72
C ASP A 139 -7.37 16.46 11.80
N LYS A 140 -6.95 16.47 10.53
CA LYS A 140 -7.26 15.37 9.61
C LYS A 140 -6.63 14.08 10.13
N TRP A 141 -7.25 12.95 9.82
CA TRP A 141 -6.62 11.65 10.02
C TRP A 141 -5.29 11.56 9.28
N TRP A 142 -4.40 10.71 9.79
CA TRP A 142 -3.07 10.54 9.22
C TRP A 142 -3.14 10.08 7.76
N ASP A 143 -2.50 10.82 6.86
CA ASP A 143 -2.50 10.54 5.42
C ASP A 143 -1.06 10.46 4.85
N MET A 144 -0.98 10.18 3.54
CA MET A 144 0.29 10.06 2.83
C MET A 144 1.03 11.40 2.71
N GLU A 145 0.32 12.52 2.57
CA GLU A 145 0.93 13.84 2.42
C GLU A 145 1.68 14.23 3.70
N GLN A 146 1.03 14.07 4.85
CA GLN A 146 1.64 14.32 6.15
C GLN A 146 2.84 13.40 6.41
N LEU A 147 2.79 12.15 5.94
CA LEU A 147 3.92 11.21 6.02
C LEU A 147 5.09 11.62 5.15
N CYS A 148 4.84 11.94 3.88
CA CYS A 148 5.86 12.42 2.97
C CYS A 148 6.52 13.68 3.51
N HIS A 149 5.73 14.59 4.09
CA HIS A 149 6.25 15.79 4.73
C HIS A 149 7.11 15.45 5.96
N GLN A 150 6.66 14.57 6.86
CA GLN A 150 7.45 14.14 8.02
C GLN A 150 8.79 13.52 7.60
N VAL A 151 8.79 12.64 6.60
CA VAL A 151 10.00 11.94 6.18
C VAL A 151 10.96 12.89 5.44
N SER A 152 10.46 13.68 4.49
CA SER A 152 11.30 14.58 3.69
C SER A 152 11.82 15.79 4.44
N GLN A 153 11.02 16.39 5.33
CA GLN A 153 11.39 17.65 5.99
C GLN A 153 12.01 17.45 7.37
N LYS A 154 11.77 16.29 8.01
CA LYS A 154 12.33 16.01 9.34
C LYS A 154 13.26 14.81 9.32
N ALA A 155 12.76 13.61 9.00
CA ALA A 155 13.51 12.38 9.23
C ALA A 155 14.79 12.29 8.40
N ILE A 156 14.74 12.60 7.10
CA ILE A 156 15.91 12.58 6.20
C ILE A 156 16.93 13.66 6.62
N PRO A 157 16.58 14.95 6.81
CA PRO A 157 17.54 15.96 7.25
C PRO A 157 18.19 15.66 8.61
N ILE A 158 17.43 15.12 9.57
CA ILE A 158 17.99 14.71 10.86
C ILE A 158 18.98 13.55 10.66
N PHE A 159 18.62 12.56 9.85
CA PHE A 159 19.50 11.43 9.54
C PHE A 159 20.81 11.87 8.88
N GLU A 160 20.74 12.73 7.86
CA GLU A 160 21.93 13.23 7.15
C GLU A 160 22.87 14.04 8.07
N SER A 161 22.29 14.77 9.03
CA SER A 161 23.04 15.52 10.05
C SER A 161 23.74 14.59 11.06
N LEU A 162 23.05 13.55 11.55
CA LEU A 162 23.58 12.62 12.54
C LEU A 162 24.58 11.61 11.93
N HIS A 163 24.37 11.24 10.67
CA HIS A 163 25.06 10.12 10.04
C HIS A 163 25.50 10.42 8.58
N PRO A 164 26.35 11.44 8.36
CA PRO A 164 26.67 11.96 7.03
C PRO A 164 27.33 10.92 6.09
N ASN A 165 27.98 9.91 6.64
CA ASN A 165 28.68 8.86 5.89
C ASN A 165 27.98 7.49 5.94
N ALA A 166 26.75 7.42 6.45
CA ALA A 166 25.99 6.18 6.53
C ALA A 166 24.92 6.09 5.43
N GLN A 167 24.35 4.90 5.27
CA GLN A 167 23.16 4.63 4.47
C GLN A 167 21.96 4.44 5.42
N GLY A 168 20.94 5.28 5.28
CA GLY A 168 19.70 5.14 6.03
C GLY A 168 18.82 4.03 5.44
N VAL A 169 18.31 3.15 6.28
CA VAL A 169 17.35 2.10 5.91
C VAL A 169 16.06 2.37 6.68
N PHE A 170 15.09 2.99 6.01
CA PHE A 170 13.80 3.30 6.60
C PHE A 170 12.86 2.11 6.49
N VAL A 171 12.35 1.64 7.63
CA VAL A 171 11.47 0.48 7.73
C VAL A 171 10.09 0.93 8.20
N PHE A 172 9.09 0.60 7.39
CA PHE A 172 7.69 0.98 7.60
C PHE A 172 6.80 -0.27 7.61
N ASP A 173 5.66 -0.18 8.29
CA ASP A 173 4.60 -1.17 8.13
C ASP A 173 3.94 -1.10 6.73
N CYS A 174 3.16 -2.11 6.36
CA CYS A 174 2.41 -2.15 5.10
C CYS A 174 1.05 -1.42 5.17
N SER A 175 0.92 -0.37 6.00
CA SER A 175 -0.33 0.39 6.07
C SER A 175 -0.66 1.06 4.73
N SER A 176 -1.95 1.29 4.49
CA SER A 176 -2.44 1.89 3.24
C SER A 176 -1.79 3.25 2.93
N ALA A 177 -1.49 4.04 3.96
CA ALA A 177 -0.78 5.30 3.83
C ALA A 177 0.66 5.11 3.35
N HIS A 178 1.37 4.05 3.77
CA HIS A 178 2.77 3.82 3.39
C HIS A 178 2.88 3.27 1.95
N GLY A 179 1.93 2.45 1.54
CA GLY A 179 1.85 1.88 0.19
C GLY A 179 1.19 2.78 -0.86
N ALA A 180 0.82 4.03 -0.52
CA ALA A 180 0.13 4.90 -1.48
C ALA A 180 1.07 5.39 -2.59
N PHE A 181 0.51 5.52 -3.79
CA PHE A 181 1.21 6.05 -4.95
C PHE A 181 0.95 7.55 -5.10
N SER A 182 1.87 8.24 -5.78
CA SER A 182 1.65 9.63 -6.20
C SER A 182 0.33 9.77 -6.98
N PRO A 183 -0.40 10.90 -6.85
CA PRO A 183 -1.54 11.20 -7.72
C PRO A 183 -1.24 11.11 -9.22
N SER A 184 0.02 11.35 -9.61
CA SER A 184 0.49 11.26 -11.00
C SER A 184 1.16 9.93 -11.37
N ALA A 185 1.20 8.95 -10.47
CA ALA A 185 1.84 7.66 -10.73
C ALA A 185 1.11 6.86 -11.82
N LEU A 186 1.87 6.13 -12.65
CA LEU A 186 1.38 5.33 -13.79
C LEU A 186 0.46 4.17 -13.33
N ARG A 187 -0.81 4.49 -13.09
CA ARG A 187 -1.83 3.56 -12.58
C ARG A 187 -2.94 3.38 -13.60
N VAL A 188 -2.92 2.24 -14.28
CA VAL A 188 -3.93 1.89 -15.28
C VAL A 188 -5.35 1.86 -14.70
N GLN A 189 -5.51 1.52 -13.43
CA GLN A 189 -6.82 1.53 -12.75
C GLN A 189 -7.43 2.93 -12.63
N LYS A 190 -6.65 3.99 -12.86
CA LYS A 190 -7.09 5.38 -12.86
C LYS A 190 -7.09 5.99 -14.26
N MET A 191 -7.03 5.17 -15.30
CA MET A 191 -7.10 5.59 -16.71
C MET A 191 -8.43 5.17 -17.35
N ASN A 192 -8.89 6.00 -18.28
CA ASN A 192 -10.03 5.64 -19.15
C ASN A 192 -9.53 4.92 -20.40
N LEU A 193 -10.44 4.25 -21.12
CA LEU A 193 -10.12 3.71 -22.45
C LEU A 193 -9.85 4.85 -23.45
N GLY A 194 -10.69 5.88 -23.40
CA GLY A 194 -10.59 7.11 -24.20
C GLY A 194 -9.92 8.25 -23.44
N HIS A 195 -9.81 9.40 -24.09
CA HIS A 195 -9.25 10.62 -23.50
C HIS A 195 -10.22 11.31 -22.55
N GLY A 196 -9.69 12.13 -21.64
CA GLY A 196 -10.49 12.97 -20.75
C GLY A 196 -11.40 12.21 -19.78
N GLY A 197 -12.50 12.84 -19.36
CA GLY A 197 -13.40 12.32 -18.35
C GLY A 197 -12.78 12.28 -16.95
N LYS A 198 -13.41 11.51 -16.04
CA LYS A 198 -12.91 11.29 -14.67
C LYS A 198 -11.75 10.28 -14.68
N GLN A 199 -10.56 10.71 -15.10
CA GLN A 199 -9.31 9.93 -14.99
C GLN A 199 -8.18 10.73 -14.34
N ALA A 200 -7.18 10.05 -13.80
CA ALA A 200 -6.03 10.70 -13.17
C ALA A 200 -5.11 11.37 -14.20
N ARG A 201 -4.42 12.43 -13.76
CA ARG A 201 -3.36 13.08 -14.53
C ARG A 201 -2.04 12.38 -14.30
N LEU A 202 -1.72 11.45 -15.19
CA LEU A 202 -0.50 10.65 -15.09
C LEU A 202 0.71 11.44 -15.58
N ARG A 203 1.86 11.17 -14.98
CA ARG A 203 3.16 11.71 -15.41
C ARG A 203 3.62 11.06 -16.70
N ASP A 204 4.46 11.78 -17.44
CA ASP A 204 5.11 11.24 -18.63
C ASP A 204 6.06 10.09 -18.29
N THR A 205 6.32 9.26 -19.30
CA THR A 205 7.10 8.04 -19.17
C THR A 205 8.05 7.89 -20.36
N VAL A 206 8.86 6.84 -20.34
CA VAL A 206 9.68 6.40 -21.47
C VAL A 206 9.14 5.07 -21.94
N ILE A 207 9.01 4.88 -23.26
CA ILE A 207 8.52 3.62 -23.82
C ILE A 207 9.49 2.50 -23.43
N PRO A 208 9.00 1.43 -22.77
CA PRO A 208 9.85 0.33 -22.34
C PRO A 208 10.61 -0.34 -23.50
N SER A 209 11.82 -0.84 -23.18
CA SER A 209 12.66 -1.58 -24.13
C SER A 209 12.68 -3.09 -23.87
N ASP A 210 12.04 -3.55 -22.78
CA ASP A 210 12.04 -4.94 -22.33
C ASP A 210 10.87 -5.76 -22.88
N ASP A 211 9.86 -5.12 -23.48
CA ASP A 211 8.79 -5.80 -24.20
C ASP A 211 9.18 -6.00 -25.69
N PRO A 212 9.44 -7.24 -26.14
CA PRO A 212 9.84 -7.52 -27.51
C PRO A 212 8.73 -7.23 -28.55
N LEU A 213 7.48 -7.04 -28.11
CA LEU A 213 6.36 -6.71 -28.99
C LEU A 213 6.32 -5.22 -29.35
N ILE A 214 7.05 -4.37 -28.61
CA ILE A 214 7.20 -2.97 -28.95
C ILE A 214 8.21 -2.83 -30.10
N PRO A 215 7.84 -2.15 -31.20
CA PRO A 215 8.78 -1.89 -32.29
C PRO A 215 10.05 -1.18 -31.80
N LEU A 216 11.22 -1.70 -32.18
CA LEU A 216 12.53 -1.24 -31.68
C LEU A 216 12.76 0.27 -31.84
N HIS A 217 12.21 0.89 -32.88
CA HIS A 217 12.34 2.34 -33.13
C HIS A 217 11.57 3.22 -32.13
N LEU A 218 10.62 2.64 -31.38
CA LEU A 218 9.83 3.32 -30.35
C LEU A 218 10.44 3.14 -28.96
N CYS A 219 11.18 2.06 -28.72
CA CYS A 219 11.82 1.78 -27.44
C CYS A 219 12.74 2.94 -27.00
N GLY A 220 12.63 3.36 -25.75
CA GLY A 220 13.41 4.46 -25.18
C GLY A 220 12.94 5.87 -25.57
N GLN A 221 11.92 6.01 -26.42
CA GLN A 221 11.38 7.33 -26.75
C GLN A 221 10.55 7.89 -25.59
N PRO A 222 10.60 9.20 -25.32
CA PRO A 222 9.68 9.85 -24.38
C PRO A 222 8.23 9.69 -24.84
N GLN A 223 7.36 9.26 -23.93
CA GLN A 223 5.93 9.15 -24.15
C GLN A 223 5.20 10.11 -23.21
N THR A 224 4.55 11.12 -23.81
CA THR A 224 3.68 12.03 -23.08
C THR A 224 2.34 11.37 -22.77
N LEU A 225 1.80 11.58 -21.57
CA LEU A 225 0.52 11.02 -21.13
C LEU A 225 -0.62 12.05 -21.22
N SER A 226 -0.31 13.30 -21.55
CA SER A 226 -1.28 14.33 -21.94
C SER A 226 -1.15 14.72 -23.41
N TYR A 227 -2.24 15.21 -23.99
CA TYR A 227 -2.20 15.92 -25.27
C TYR A 227 -1.75 17.37 -25.07
N ASN A 228 -1.04 17.89 -26.07
CA ASN A 228 -0.67 19.30 -26.19
C ASN A 228 -1.90 20.20 -26.25
N ASP A 229 -1.81 21.41 -25.70
CA ASP A 229 -2.81 22.49 -25.81
C ASP A 229 -3.14 22.86 -27.27
N SER A 230 -2.18 22.73 -28.18
CA SER A 230 -2.31 22.96 -29.64
C SER A 230 -2.77 21.71 -30.41
N HIS A 231 -3.42 20.75 -29.74
CA HIS A 231 -3.89 19.53 -30.41
C HIS A 231 -4.96 19.88 -31.47
N PRO A 232 -4.91 19.29 -32.69
CA PRO A 232 -5.85 19.63 -33.78
C PRO A 232 -7.32 19.41 -33.44
N ASP A 233 -7.58 18.45 -32.55
CA ASP A 233 -8.89 18.18 -31.96
C ASP A 233 -9.02 18.95 -30.63
N PRO A 234 -9.90 19.98 -30.55
CA PRO A 234 -10.10 20.79 -29.35
C PRO A 234 -10.62 19.98 -28.16
N GLU A 235 -11.35 18.89 -28.40
CA GLU A 235 -11.84 18.03 -27.32
C GLU A 235 -10.71 17.26 -26.64
N ARG A 236 -9.55 17.13 -27.29
CA ARG A 236 -8.38 16.44 -26.74
C ARG A 236 -7.35 17.36 -26.14
N ALA A 237 -7.35 18.65 -26.50
CA ALA A 237 -6.39 19.61 -25.99
C ALA A 237 -6.36 19.59 -24.45
N VAL A 238 -5.15 19.53 -23.87
CA VAL A 238 -4.91 19.46 -22.42
C VAL A 238 -5.43 18.17 -21.73
N GLN A 239 -6.10 17.28 -22.46
CA GLN A 239 -6.66 16.06 -21.86
C GLN A 239 -5.60 14.99 -21.67
N GLN A 240 -5.84 14.13 -20.67
CA GLN A 240 -5.05 12.92 -20.48
C GLN A 240 -5.40 11.86 -21.51
N LYS A 241 -4.38 11.15 -21.97
CA LYS A 241 -4.49 10.04 -22.90
C LYS A 241 -5.07 8.83 -22.19
N GLY A 242 -6.06 8.21 -22.81
CA GLY A 242 -6.56 6.91 -22.37
C GLY A 242 -5.65 5.76 -22.76
N VAL A 243 -5.94 4.58 -22.21
CA VAL A 243 -5.21 3.32 -22.47
C VAL A 243 -5.08 3.03 -23.97
N LYS A 244 -6.10 3.34 -24.77
CA LYS A 244 -6.08 3.12 -26.22
C LYS A 244 -5.02 3.94 -26.94
N ALA A 245 -4.84 5.20 -26.56
CA ALA A 245 -3.84 6.07 -27.20
C ALA A 245 -2.42 5.62 -26.83
N VAL A 246 -2.19 5.36 -25.54
CA VAL A 246 -0.90 4.88 -25.03
C VAL A 246 -0.46 3.57 -25.70
N LEU A 247 -1.36 2.59 -25.80
CA LEU A 247 -1.05 1.31 -26.44
C LEU A 247 -0.88 1.41 -27.96
N LYS A 248 -1.56 2.34 -28.63
CA LYS A 248 -1.37 2.59 -30.07
C LYS A 248 0.00 3.20 -30.34
N GLU A 249 0.41 4.17 -29.52
CA GLU A 249 1.72 4.80 -29.61
C GLU A 249 2.86 3.79 -29.40
N ARG A 250 2.62 2.72 -28.63
CA ARG A 250 3.56 1.60 -28.44
C ARG A 250 3.47 0.50 -29.50
N GLY A 251 2.54 0.59 -30.46
CA GLY A 251 2.28 -0.46 -31.46
C GLY A 251 1.57 -1.72 -30.93
N LEU A 252 1.26 -1.78 -29.63
CA LEU A 252 0.69 -2.95 -28.97
C LEU A 252 -0.81 -3.12 -29.25
N TRP A 253 -1.53 -2.02 -29.46
CA TRP A 253 -2.98 -2.07 -29.67
C TRP A 253 -3.36 -2.96 -30.86
N GLN A 254 -2.71 -2.75 -32.01
CA GLN A 254 -2.96 -3.54 -33.22
C GLN A 254 -2.55 -4.99 -33.01
N HIS A 255 -1.37 -5.24 -32.43
CA HIS A 255 -0.88 -6.59 -32.17
C HIS A 255 -1.88 -7.45 -31.39
N TYR A 256 -2.33 -6.97 -30.22
CA TYR A 256 -3.28 -7.72 -29.39
C TYR A 256 -4.69 -7.80 -29.99
N THR A 257 -5.07 -6.83 -30.81
CA THR A 257 -6.34 -6.87 -31.56
C THR A 257 -6.31 -8.01 -32.58
N CYS A 258 -5.25 -8.10 -33.40
CA CYS A 258 -5.07 -9.17 -34.38
C CYS A 258 -4.97 -10.54 -33.70
N GLN A 259 -4.17 -10.66 -32.64
CA GLN A 259 -4.02 -11.90 -31.87
C GLN A 259 -5.36 -12.42 -31.32
N SER A 260 -6.22 -11.52 -30.83
CA SER A 260 -7.55 -11.90 -30.35
C SER A 260 -8.44 -12.42 -31.47
N GLN A 261 -8.40 -11.79 -32.64
CA GLN A 261 -9.17 -12.19 -33.81
C GLN A 261 -8.71 -13.55 -34.35
N GLU A 262 -7.40 -13.76 -34.50
CA GLU A 262 -6.79 -15.03 -34.93
C GLU A 262 -7.13 -16.18 -33.98
N SER A 263 -7.22 -15.89 -32.67
CA SER A 263 -7.58 -16.86 -31.65
C SER A 263 -9.10 -17.10 -31.53
N GLY A 264 -9.93 -16.45 -32.35
CA GLY A 264 -11.40 -16.53 -32.26
C GLY A 264 -11.97 -15.98 -30.94
N LYS A 265 -11.23 -15.13 -30.23
CA LYS A 265 -11.63 -14.56 -28.93
C LYS A 265 -12.40 -13.24 -29.12
N PRO A 266 -13.34 -12.92 -28.21
CA PRO A 266 -14.04 -11.64 -28.25
C PRO A 266 -13.06 -10.47 -28.13
N ALA A 267 -13.46 -9.30 -28.65
CA ALA A 267 -12.66 -8.08 -28.54
C ALA A 267 -12.36 -7.75 -27.07
N LEU A 268 -11.11 -7.36 -26.80
CA LEU A 268 -10.68 -7.01 -25.46
C LEU A 268 -11.44 -5.79 -24.92
N THR A 269 -11.95 -5.91 -23.71
CA THR A 269 -12.55 -4.80 -22.95
C THR A 269 -11.46 -4.01 -22.20
N LEU A 270 -11.80 -2.81 -21.69
CA LEU A 270 -10.88 -2.04 -20.85
C LEU A 270 -10.45 -2.87 -19.63
N SER A 271 -11.41 -3.35 -18.85
CA SER A 271 -11.22 -4.26 -17.72
C SER A 271 -12.18 -5.43 -17.79
N CYS A 272 -11.68 -6.64 -17.51
CA CYS A 272 -12.52 -7.82 -17.31
C CYS A 272 -12.99 -7.88 -15.84
N LYS A 273 -14.02 -8.68 -15.55
CA LYS A 273 -14.58 -8.83 -14.20
C LYS A 273 -13.48 -9.10 -13.16
N THR A 274 -12.59 -10.06 -13.43
CA THR A 274 -11.48 -10.43 -12.54
C THR A 274 -10.47 -9.32 -12.28
N CYS A 275 -10.22 -8.45 -13.26
CA CYS A 275 -9.31 -7.31 -13.11
C CYS A 275 -9.97 -6.09 -12.46
N THR A 276 -11.29 -5.96 -12.56
CA THR A 276 -12.06 -4.90 -11.89
C THR A 276 -12.21 -5.21 -10.40
N THR A 277 -12.26 -6.48 -10.02
CA THR A 277 -12.32 -6.90 -8.64
C THR A 277 -11.11 -6.40 -7.83
N SER A 278 -11.37 -5.63 -6.76
CA SER A 278 -10.34 -5.13 -5.87
C SER A 278 -9.64 -6.27 -5.13
N ASN A 279 -8.38 -6.08 -4.74
CA ASN A 279 -7.67 -7.08 -3.92
C ASN A 279 -8.37 -7.33 -2.59
N ILE A 280 -8.98 -6.29 -1.99
CA ILE A 280 -9.79 -6.40 -0.77
C ILE A 280 -10.95 -7.38 -1.00
N TRP A 281 -11.64 -7.27 -2.14
CA TRP A 281 -12.75 -8.16 -2.45
C TRP A 281 -12.29 -9.57 -2.81
N LYS A 282 -11.11 -9.73 -3.44
CA LYS A 282 -10.48 -11.05 -3.63
C LYS A 282 -10.17 -11.72 -2.30
N ASP A 283 -9.66 -10.94 -1.34
CA ASP A 283 -9.33 -11.42 0.00
C ASP A 283 -10.61 -11.72 0.80
N ALA A 284 -11.66 -10.90 0.66
CA ALA A 284 -12.98 -11.17 1.20
C ALA A 284 -13.57 -12.47 0.67
N ILE A 285 -13.49 -12.73 -0.64
CA ILE A 285 -13.94 -13.98 -1.25
C ILE A 285 -13.15 -15.16 -0.69
N SER A 286 -11.82 -15.07 -0.67
CA SER A 286 -10.99 -16.17 -0.17
C SER A 286 -11.25 -16.48 1.31
N ARG A 287 -11.48 -15.44 2.13
CA ARG A 287 -11.92 -15.60 3.53
C ARG A 287 -13.30 -16.25 3.63
N ALA A 288 -14.25 -15.84 2.79
CA ALA A 288 -15.58 -16.43 2.75
C ALA A 288 -15.51 -17.92 2.40
N GLU A 289 -14.72 -18.29 1.38
CA GLU A 289 -14.51 -19.69 0.98
C GLU A 289 -13.91 -20.53 2.12
N GLN A 290 -12.92 -20.00 2.85
CA GLN A 290 -12.35 -20.69 4.02
C GLN A 290 -13.36 -20.87 5.15
N LEU A 291 -14.16 -19.84 5.45
CA LEU A 291 -15.20 -19.91 6.48
C LEU A 291 -16.31 -20.90 6.11
N ILE A 292 -16.69 -20.94 4.82
CA ILE A 292 -17.66 -21.93 4.31
C ILE A 292 -17.09 -23.34 4.47
N GLN A 293 -15.83 -23.57 4.09
CA GLN A 293 -15.20 -24.88 4.27
C GLN A 293 -15.17 -25.30 5.75
N GLN A 294 -14.79 -24.40 6.66
CA GLN A 294 -14.79 -24.68 8.10
C GLN A 294 -16.20 -24.97 8.65
N ALA A 295 -17.21 -24.24 8.16
CA ALA A 295 -18.60 -24.47 8.53
C ALA A 295 -19.09 -25.84 8.03
N GLU A 296 -18.76 -26.21 6.80
CA GLU A 296 -19.05 -27.52 6.21
C GLU A 296 -18.39 -28.65 7.01
N ASP A 297 -17.13 -28.47 7.41
CA ASP A 297 -16.39 -29.41 8.26
C ASP A 297 -17.03 -29.61 9.64
N CYS A 298 -17.77 -28.60 10.12
CA CYS A 298 -18.55 -28.64 11.36
C CYS A 298 -20.02 -29.06 11.16
N GLY A 299 -20.41 -29.47 9.95
CA GLY A 299 -21.76 -29.95 9.62
C GLY A 299 -22.78 -28.84 9.35
N TYR A 300 -22.35 -27.60 9.10
CA TYR A 300 -23.18 -26.46 8.76
C TYR A 300 -23.04 -26.11 7.28
N PHE A 301 -24.15 -25.78 6.62
CA PHE A 301 -24.16 -25.39 5.21
C PHE A 301 -24.40 -23.89 5.09
N LEU A 302 -23.39 -23.14 4.65
CA LEU A 302 -23.48 -21.71 4.39
C LEU A 302 -23.51 -21.48 2.87
N SER A 303 -24.46 -20.67 2.39
CA SER A 303 -24.46 -20.28 0.97
C SER A 303 -23.46 -19.15 0.73
N ASN A 304 -22.76 -19.17 -0.42
CA ASN A 304 -21.86 -18.09 -0.85
C ASN A 304 -22.49 -16.69 -0.75
N ALA A 305 -23.78 -16.57 -1.06
CA ALA A 305 -24.51 -15.31 -0.99
C ALA A 305 -24.67 -14.77 0.45
N GLN A 306 -24.84 -15.65 1.45
CA GLN A 306 -25.03 -15.25 2.85
C GLN A 306 -23.72 -14.81 3.52
N SER A 307 -22.64 -15.55 3.31
CA SER A 307 -21.32 -15.17 3.84
C SER A 307 -20.80 -13.86 3.25
N MET A 308 -21.10 -13.59 1.97
CA MET A 308 -20.68 -12.34 1.33
C MET A 308 -21.53 -11.14 1.73
N SER A 309 -22.80 -11.31 2.10
CA SER A 309 -23.64 -10.21 2.60
C SER A 309 -23.12 -9.68 3.94
N GLU A 310 -22.69 -10.56 4.85
CA GLU A 310 -22.10 -10.14 6.13
C GLU A 310 -20.75 -9.42 5.94
N ILE A 311 -19.92 -9.88 4.99
CA ILE A 311 -18.65 -9.23 4.67
C ILE A 311 -18.89 -7.87 3.99
N ALA A 312 -19.86 -7.79 3.06
CA ALA A 312 -20.23 -6.55 2.42
C ALA A 312 -20.85 -5.54 3.41
N GLU A 313 -21.67 -5.98 4.37
CA GLU A 313 -22.26 -5.11 5.40
C GLU A 313 -21.23 -4.63 6.42
N THR A 314 -20.28 -5.47 6.82
CA THR A 314 -19.17 -5.06 7.72
C THR A 314 -18.15 -4.17 7.02
N GLU A 315 -17.93 -4.32 5.71
CA GLU A 315 -17.00 -3.50 4.94
C GLU A 315 -17.65 -2.22 4.37
N ALA A 316 -18.95 -2.21 4.05
CA ALA A 316 -19.72 -1.01 3.71
C ALA A 316 -19.82 -0.03 4.90
N ALA A 317 -19.75 -0.55 6.13
CA ALA A 317 -19.59 0.27 7.34
C ALA A 317 -18.20 0.94 7.42
N ILE A 318 -17.22 0.48 6.65
CA ILE A 318 -15.83 0.98 6.64
C ILE A 318 -15.52 1.82 5.39
N ASN A 319 -16.25 1.65 4.27
CA ASN A 319 -16.09 2.47 3.07
C ASN A 319 -17.44 2.77 2.40
N GLN A 320 -17.82 4.05 2.37
CA GLN A 320 -18.86 4.55 1.47
C GLN A 320 -18.30 4.59 0.05
N GLU A 321 -18.64 3.61 -0.78
CA GLU A 321 -18.92 3.71 -2.23
C GLU A 321 -19.15 2.29 -2.77
N SER A 322 -20.42 1.92 -2.95
CA SER A 322 -20.87 0.64 -3.48
C SER A 322 -21.25 0.76 -4.96
N GLU A 323 -20.82 -0.20 -5.79
CA GLU A 323 -21.63 -0.70 -6.91
C GLU A 323 -21.55 -2.23 -6.94
N GLU A 324 -22.73 -2.86 -6.95
CA GLU A 324 -22.96 -4.30 -7.01
C GLU A 324 -22.48 -4.92 -8.33
N SER A 325 -21.95 -6.16 -8.28
CA SER A 325 -22.03 -7.05 -9.44
C SER A 325 -22.05 -8.52 -9.03
N THR A 326 -22.88 -9.29 -9.73
CA THR A 326 -23.18 -10.71 -9.52
C THR A 326 -22.10 -11.64 -10.10
N LEU A 327 -21.92 -12.78 -9.42
CA LEU A 327 -20.83 -13.75 -9.58
C LEU A 327 -21.10 -14.82 -10.65
N ASP A 328 -20.03 -15.16 -11.37
CA ASP A 328 -19.76 -16.50 -11.88
C ASP A 328 -18.26 -16.81 -11.69
N GLN A 329 -17.92 -18.09 -11.58
CA GLN A 329 -16.64 -18.66 -11.13
C GLN A 329 -15.40 -18.07 -11.83
N VAL A 330 -14.37 -17.74 -11.04
CA VAL A 330 -13.13 -17.09 -11.48
C VAL A 330 -12.05 -18.14 -11.78
N PRO A 331 -11.56 -18.25 -13.03
CA PRO A 331 -10.36 -19.02 -13.31
C PRO A 331 -9.12 -18.21 -12.91
N ASN A 332 -8.30 -18.79 -12.05
CA ASN A 332 -6.95 -18.30 -11.76
C ASN A 332 -6.07 -18.44 -13.00
N ASN A 333 -5.86 -17.35 -13.74
CA ASN A 333 -4.88 -17.33 -14.82
C ASN A 333 -4.06 -16.04 -14.78
N ALA A 334 -3.11 -15.99 -13.84
CA ALA A 334 -2.25 -14.85 -13.54
C ALA A 334 -1.37 -14.39 -14.72
N GLY A 335 -1.22 -15.21 -15.77
CA GLY A 335 -0.48 -14.90 -17.00
C GLY A 335 -1.34 -14.56 -18.23
N SER A 336 -2.67 -14.55 -18.12
CA SER A 336 -3.52 -14.31 -19.30
C SER A 336 -3.65 -12.81 -19.63
N MET A 337 -3.40 -12.44 -20.89
CA MET A 337 -3.66 -11.11 -21.44
C MET A 337 -5.17 -10.92 -21.63
N CYS A 338 -5.89 -10.69 -20.51
CA CYS A 338 -7.34 -10.79 -20.45
C CYS A 338 -8.09 -9.48 -20.78
N CYS A 339 -7.43 -8.31 -20.68
CA CYS A 339 -8.02 -7.00 -20.96
C CYS A 339 -6.94 -5.95 -21.23
N TRP A 340 -7.33 -4.78 -21.77
CA TRP A 340 -6.40 -3.68 -22.05
C TRP A 340 -5.69 -3.17 -20.79
N SER A 341 -6.41 -3.11 -19.67
CA SER A 341 -5.82 -2.69 -18.40
C SER A 341 -4.73 -3.66 -17.93
N ARG A 342 -4.91 -4.97 -18.14
CA ARG A 342 -3.91 -5.98 -17.76
C ARG A 342 -2.67 -5.85 -18.64
N ILE A 343 -2.84 -5.76 -19.96
CA ILE A 343 -1.75 -5.59 -20.92
C ILE A 343 -0.89 -4.39 -20.55
N LEU A 344 -1.52 -3.21 -20.37
CA LEU A 344 -0.77 -2.00 -19.99
C LEU A 344 -0.15 -2.12 -18.60
N SER A 345 -0.82 -2.76 -17.64
CA SER A 345 -0.28 -2.91 -16.27
C SER A 345 0.96 -3.80 -16.18
N LEU A 346 1.17 -4.68 -17.17
CA LEU A 346 2.32 -5.58 -17.25
C LEU A 346 3.53 -4.94 -17.94
N GLN A 347 3.35 -3.78 -18.59
CA GLN A 347 4.46 -3.00 -19.10
C GLN A 347 5.33 -2.52 -17.94
N SER A 348 6.65 -2.61 -18.08
CA SER A 348 7.58 -2.40 -16.96
C SER A 348 7.49 -1.03 -16.31
N ASP A 349 7.19 0.02 -17.08
CA ASP A 349 6.99 1.37 -16.55
C ASP A 349 5.72 1.50 -15.69
N PHE A 350 4.67 0.72 -15.98
CA PHE A 350 3.47 0.62 -15.15
C PHE A 350 3.61 -0.40 -14.01
N ALA A 351 4.36 -1.48 -14.21
CA ALA A 351 4.54 -2.56 -13.25
C ALA A 351 5.50 -2.16 -12.12
N ASN A 352 6.61 -1.50 -12.46
CA ASN A 352 7.69 -1.14 -11.54
C ASN A 352 7.51 0.25 -10.91
N LYS A 353 6.27 0.75 -10.84
CA LYS A 353 5.99 2.00 -10.14
C LYS A 353 6.27 1.83 -8.64
N ARG A 354 6.95 2.81 -8.05
CA ARG A 354 7.24 2.85 -6.61
C ARG A 354 6.17 3.67 -5.87
N PRO A 355 5.80 3.29 -4.63
CA PRO A 355 5.03 4.15 -3.74
C PRO A 355 5.68 5.52 -3.60
N LEU A 356 4.89 6.57 -3.35
CA LEU A 356 5.42 7.93 -3.27
C LEU A 356 6.51 8.07 -2.20
N LEU A 357 6.29 7.43 -1.05
CA LEU A 357 7.26 7.44 0.05
C LEU A 357 8.60 6.84 -0.34
N GLN A 358 8.59 5.72 -1.08
CA GLN A 358 9.81 5.07 -1.55
C GLN A 358 10.59 6.01 -2.50
N THR A 359 9.88 6.66 -3.44
CA THR A 359 10.49 7.65 -4.34
C THR A 359 11.15 8.79 -3.56
N ILE A 360 10.54 9.28 -2.47
CA ILE A 360 11.11 10.38 -1.66
C ILE A 360 12.38 9.97 -0.90
N ILE A 361 12.52 8.69 -0.55
CA ILE A 361 13.65 8.19 0.24
C ILE A 361 14.82 7.80 -0.66
N GLU A 362 14.53 7.27 -1.85
CA GLU A 362 15.55 6.73 -2.77
C GLU A 362 16.04 7.73 -3.82
N ASP A 363 15.23 8.73 -4.19
CA ASP A 363 15.56 9.76 -5.17
C ASP A 363 15.90 11.09 -4.48
#